data_AF-A0A2T2T8A0-F1
#
_entry.id   AF-A0A2T2T8A0-F1
#
_cell.length_a   1.000
_cell.length_b   1.000
_cell.length_c   1.000
_cell.angle_alpha   90.00
_cell.angle_beta   90.00
_cell.angle_gamma   90.00
#
_symmetry.space_group_name_H-M   'P 1'
#
loop_
_entity.id
_entity.type
_entity.pdbx_description
1 polymer ?
#
loop_
_entity_poly.entity_id
_entity_poly.type
_entity_poly.pdbx_seq_one_letter_code
_entity_poly.pdbx_strand_id
1 'polypeptide(L)'
;MLALAATFGTQAQTAPPPGAGGMQQQQQPDMQTMRLDLMALQLDLTDQQRTKVKSILDDQDQRRQSVMQKYRKRMKSATDSSARQAMQSKMQSEMQSMQEQTQSRLAEVLDEGQMKSYDTLYGQQSPPSQRGNRQQQQKQGDRVKQSLNQLGAQFDLSDQQLTNLRPIIEQQMQQMQKLRKQMKQAGKDKQKRQQVMKKARQMQQKTQKKLGSVLTDAQMQRMQKIQKKQQQIQRARQRMRRQRMQQMRKQMKKRKQQQGGGQQGGGQ
;
A
#
# COMPACT_ATOMS: atom_id res chain seq x y z
N MET A 1 -0.25 -8.41 -4.81
CA MET A 1 0.64 -8.27 -3.64
C MET A 1 0.64 -9.55 -2.86
N LEU A 2 1.59 -10.45 -3.15
CA LEU A 2 2.00 -11.40 -2.12
C LEU A 2 2.65 -10.55 -1.02
N ALA A 3 1.87 -10.26 0.01
CA ALA A 3 2.40 -9.72 1.23
C ALA A 3 3.25 -10.82 1.88
N LEU A 4 4.51 -10.93 1.46
CA LEU A 4 5.55 -11.53 2.31
C LEU A 4 5.68 -10.77 3.63
N ALA A 5 5.11 -9.57 3.72
CA ALA A 5 4.73 -8.91 4.95
C ALA A 5 3.47 -9.53 5.56
N ALA A 6 3.55 -10.78 6.00
CA ALA A 6 2.77 -11.22 7.15
C ALA A 6 3.36 -10.53 8.39
N THR A 7 3.17 -9.21 8.51
CA THR A 7 3.55 -8.43 9.70
C THR A 7 2.63 -8.81 10.85
N PHE A 8 2.88 -9.98 11.42
CA PHE A 8 2.40 -10.36 12.73
C PHE A 8 3.33 -9.72 13.75
N GLY A 9 2.79 -8.75 14.47
CA GLY A 9 3.51 -7.85 15.36
C GLY A 9 4.58 -8.53 16.23
N THR A 10 5.79 -8.02 16.09
CA THR A 10 6.85 -7.91 17.09
C THR A 10 7.23 -6.43 17.05
N GLN A 11 7.34 -5.66 18.13
CA GLN A 11 7.73 -5.87 19.53
C GLN A 11 6.88 -4.90 20.41
N ALA A 12 6.40 -5.34 21.58
CA ALA A 12 7.04 -5.20 22.89
C ALA A 12 7.35 -3.74 23.28
N GLN A 13 6.66 -3.31 24.33
CA GLN A 13 6.75 -2.03 25.01
C GLN A 13 8.11 -1.89 25.70
N THR A 14 8.77 -0.75 25.50
CA THR A 14 9.43 -0.03 26.58
C THR A 14 8.96 1.41 26.48
N ALA A 15 8.24 1.86 27.51
CA ALA A 15 7.76 3.23 27.63
C ALA A 15 8.90 4.10 28.19
N PRO A 16 9.18 5.29 27.64
CA PRO A 16 9.88 6.34 28.37
C PRO A 16 8.88 7.15 29.22
N PRO A 17 9.35 7.81 30.28
CA PRO A 17 8.52 8.39 31.35
C PRO A 17 7.74 9.64 30.92
N PRO A 18 6.71 10.05 31.69
CA PRO A 18 5.95 11.26 31.42
C PRO A 18 6.66 12.46 32.08
N GLY A 19 7.15 13.41 31.29
CA GLY A 19 7.67 14.65 31.85
C GLY A 19 8.23 15.62 30.81
N ALA A 20 7.73 16.86 30.87
CA ALA A 20 8.30 18.10 30.35
C ALA A 20 8.34 18.35 28.82
N GLY A 21 7.48 19.31 28.41
CA GLY A 21 7.90 20.51 27.69
C GLY A 21 8.52 20.36 26.30
N GLY A 22 7.75 20.70 25.26
CA GLY A 22 8.28 20.99 23.93
C GLY A 22 7.37 20.49 22.83
N MET A 23 6.54 21.36 22.26
CA MET A 23 5.86 21.11 20.98
C MET A 23 6.91 21.07 19.86
N GLN A 24 7.68 19.99 19.77
CA GLN A 24 8.25 19.59 18.49
C GLN A 24 7.08 19.13 17.63
N GLN A 25 6.70 19.94 16.64
CA GLN A 25 6.09 19.42 15.43
C GLN A 25 7.05 18.37 14.88
N GLN A 26 6.89 17.12 15.32
CA GLN A 26 7.51 15.98 14.71
C GLN A 26 7.06 16.00 13.26
N GLN A 27 7.94 16.49 12.38
CA GLN A 27 7.74 16.48 10.93
C GLN A 27 7.21 15.10 10.59
N GLN A 28 5.96 15.05 10.15
CA GLN A 28 5.37 13.79 9.74
C GLN A 28 6.25 13.27 8.62
N PRO A 29 6.74 12.02 8.68
CA PRO A 29 7.56 11.49 7.62
C PRO A 29 6.74 11.58 6.34
N ASP A 30 7.28 12.29 5.35
CA ASP A 30 6.57 12.52 4.09
C ASP A 30 6.27 11.15 3.44
N MET A 31 4.97 10.88 3.31
CA MET A 31 4.48 9.64 2.72
C MET A 31 4.85 9.52 1.25
N GLN A 32 5.03 10.63 0.54
CA GLN A 32 5.51 10.63 -0.84
C GLN A 32 6.96 10.18 -0.88
N THR A 33 7.83 10.80 -0.06
CA THR A 33 9.23 10.38 0.08
C THR A 33 9.37 8.90 0.44
N MET A 34 8.65 8.38 1.43
CA MET A 34 8.75 6.95 1.78
C MET A 34 8.27 6.02 0.65
N ARG A 35 7.27 6.45 -0.15
CA ARG A 35 6.81 5.68 -1.31
C ARG A 35 7.83 5.69 -2.43
N LEU A 36 8.45 6.84 -2.68
CA LEU A 36 9.53 6.96 -3.65
C LEU A 36 10.73 6.09 -3.26
N ASP A 37 11.12 6.09 -1.98
CA ASP A 37 12.19 5.21 -1.49
C ASP A 37 11.88 3.74 -1.72
N LEU A 38 10.63 3.35 -1.52
CA LEU A 38 10.20 1.98 -1.77
C LEU A 38 10.27 1.68 -3.27
N MET A 39 9.85 2.60 -4.13
CA MET A 39 9.92 2.46 -5.58
C MET A 39 11.35 2.37 -6.08
N ALA A 40 12.24 3.21 -5.56
CA ALA A 40 13.66 3.17 -5.87
C ALA A 40 14.27 1.79 -5.55
N LEU A 41 13.95 1.22 -4.39
CA LEU A 41 14.36 -0.14 -4.03
C LEU A 41 13.70 -1.20 -4.92
N GLN A 42 12.44 -1.03 -5.33
CA GLN A 42 11.70 -2.01 -6.12
C GLN A 42 12.10 -2.03 -7.60
N LEU A 43 12.62 -0.92 -8.12
CA LEU A 43 13.06 -0.78 -9.51
C LEU A 43 14.58 -0.68 -9.64
N ASP A 44 15.32 -0.71 -8.52
CA ASP A 44 16.78 -0.55 -8.52
C ASP A 44 17.23 0.75 -9.19
N LEU A 45 16.54 1.85 -8.84
CA LEU A 45 16.83 3.16 -9.45
C LEU A 45 18.17 3.69 -8.95
N THR A 46 18.98 4.21 -9.87
CA THR A 46 20.12 5.06 -9.53
C THR A 46 19.66 6.38 -8.90
N ASP A 47 20.54 7.10 -8.21
CA ASP A 47 20.18 8.41 -7.62
C ASP A 47 19.74 9.44 -8.66
N GLN A 48 20.36 9.40 -9.86
CA GLN A 48 19.96 10.24 -10.98
C GLN A 48 18.57 9.86 -11.50
N GLN A 49 18.30 8.57 -11.72
CA GLN A 49 16.98 8.09 -12.14
C GLN A 49 15.92 8.42 -11.09
N ARG A 50 16.20 8.17 -9.81
CA ARG A 50 15.31 8.48 -8.69
C ARG A 50 14.91 9.96 -8.67
N THR A 51 15.84 10.85 -8.95
CA THR A 51 15.58 12.30 -9.01
C THR A 51 14.64 12.65 -10.18
N LYS A 52 14.90 12.10 -11.37
CA LYS A 52 14.04 12.29 -12.55
C LYS A 52 12.64 11.68 -12.35
N VAL A 53 12.57 10.45 -11.82
CA VAL A 53 11.30 9.77 -11.48
C VAL A 53 10.51 10.58 -10.46
N LYS A 54 11.16 11.12 -9.41
CA LYS A 54 10.51 12.01 -8.46
C LYS A 54 9.85 13.20 -9.16
N SER A 55 10.59 13.89 -10.04
CA SER A 55 10.05 15.03 -10.80
C SER A 55 8.85 14.65 -11.66
N ILE A 56 8.89 13.48 -12.31
CA ILE A 56 7.77 12.98 -13.14
C ILE A 56 6.54 12.69 -12.27
N LEU A 57 6.72 12.02 -11.13
CA LEU A 57 5.63 11.69 -10.22
C LEU A 57 5.04 12.91 -9.51
N ASP A 58 5.87 13.91 -9.17
CA ASP A 58 5.41 15.16 -8.57
C ASP A 58 4.54 15.96 -9.58
N ASP A 59 4.96 16.05 -10.85
CA ASP A 59 4.15 16.67 -11.92
C ASP A 59 2.84 15.89 -12.15
N GLN A 60 2.90 14.56 -12.18
CA GLN A 60 1.69 13.73 -12.27
C GLN A 60 0.75 13.96 -11.08
N ASP A 61 1.28 14.03 -9.85
CA ASP A 61 0.50 14.29 -8.65
C ASP A 61 -0.18 15.67 -8.72
N GLN A 62 0.51 16.69 -9.20
CA GLN A 62 -0.04 18.03 -9.39
C GLN A 62 -1.14 18.05 -10.46
N ARG A 63 -0.88 17.47 -11.64
CA ARG A 63 -1.89 17.36 -12.72
C ARG A 63 -3.13 16.60 -12.25
N ARG A 64 -2.95 15.49 -11.55
CA ARG A 64 -4.05 14.71 -10.96
C ARG A 64 -4.88 15.55 -10.00
N GLN A 65 -4.23 16.34 -9.13
CA GLN A 65 -4.95 17.21 -8.20
C GLN A 65 -5.77 18.26 -8.95
N SER A 66 -5.22 18.86 -10.00
CA SER A 66 -5.92 19.83 -10.84
C SER A 66 -7.14 19.22 -11.54
N VAL A 67 -6.99 18.03 -12.15
CA VAL A 67 -8.11 17.27 -12.75
C VAL A 67 -9.18 16.98 -11.70
N MET A 68 -8.79 16.44 -10.55
CA MET A 68 -9.74 16.12 -9.46
C MET A 68 -10.46 17.37 -8.95
N GLN A 69 -9.78 18.51 -8.81
CA GLN A 69 -10.41 19.77 -8.41
C GLN A 69 -11.38 20.29 -9.47
N LYS A 70 -10.99 20.27 -10.74
CA LYS A 70 -11.83 20.66 -11.89
C LYS A 70 -13.14 19.87 -11.91
N TYR A 71 -13.07 18.54 -11.84
CA TYR A 71 -14.26 17.69 -11.88
C TYR A 71 -15.06 17.70 -10.57
N ARG A 72 -14.42 17.82 -9.40
CA ARG A 72 -15.13 17.95 -8.13
C ARG A 72 -15.99 19.21 -8.06
N LYS A 73 -15.51 20.35 -8.58
CA LYS A 73 -16.30 21.59 -8.66
C LYS A 73 -17.52 21.39 -9.57
N ARG A 74 -17.31 20.82 -10.76
CA ARG A 74 -18.37 20.59 -11.76
C ARG A 74 -19.42 19.56 -11.33
N MET A 75 -19.03 18.52 -10.59
CA MET A 75 -19.99 17.55 -10.06
C MET A 75 -20.85 18.10 -8.93
N LYS A 76 -20.34 19.05 -8.13
CA LYS A 76 -21.13 19.72 -7.09
C LYS A 76 -22.24 20.61 -7.69
N SER A 77 -22.00 21.19 -8.86
CA SER A 77 -22.97 22.03 -9.57
C SER A 77 -23.91 21.23 -10.49
N ALA A 78 -23.64 19.94 -10.72
CA ALA A 78 -24.48 19.10 -11.58
C ALA A 78 -25.71 18.60 -10.80
N THR A 79 -26.90 18.98 -11.29
CA THR A 79 -28.20 18.58 -10.74
C THR A 79 -28.73 17.27 -11.34
N ASP A 80 -28.35 16.94 -12.58
CA ASP A 80 -28.78 15.73 -13.29
C ASP A 80 -27.74 14.59 -13.23
N SER A 81 -28.22 13.34 -13.14
CA SER A 81 -27.43 12.10 -13.14
C SER A 81 -26.66 11.87 -14.45
N SER A 82 -27.26 12.16 -15.59
CA SER A 82 -26.67 11.99 -16.93
C SER A 82 -25.43 12.89 -17.13
N ALA A 83 -25.53 14.15 -16.71
CA ALA A 83 -24.43 15.12 -16.72
C ALA A 83 -23.28 14.67 -15.81
N ARG A 84 -23.58 14.08 -14.64
CA ARG A 84 -22.56 13.51 -13.75
C ARG A 84 -21.86 12.31 -14.38
N GLN A 85 -22.59 11.43 -15.06
CA GLN A 85 -22.01 10.26 -15.73
C GLN A 85 -21.07 10.68 -16.87
N ALA A 86 -21.47 11.64 -17.71
CA ALA A 86 -20.61 12.18 -18.76
C ALA A 86 -19.32 12.81 -18.19
N MET A 87 -19.42 13.52 -17.06
CA MET A 87 -18.24 14.07 -16.37
C MET A 87 -17.32 12.98 -15.80
N GLN A 88 -17.88 11.88 -15.27
CA GLN A 88 -17.06 10.75 -14.80
C GLN A 88 -16.27 10.13 -15.96
N SER A 89 -16.90 9.91 -17.12
CA SER A 89 -16.23 9.37 -18.31
C SER A 89 -15.11 10.30 -18.79
N LYS A 90 -15.35 11.62 -18.85
CA LYS A 90 -14.31 12.60 -19.24
C LYS A 90 -13.16 12.65 -18.24
N MET A 91 -13.46 12.64 -16.94
CA MET A 91 -12.43 12.55 -15.90
C MET A 91 -11.60 11.28 -16.05
N GLN A 92 -12.24 10.13 -16.34
CA GLN A 92 -11.54 8.87 -16.53
C GLN A 92 -10.62 8.91 -17.76
N SER A 93 -11.06 9.49 -18.87
CA SER A 93 -10.24 9.68 -20.07
C SER A 93 -9.04 10.60 -19.82
N GLU A 94 -9.24 11.75 -19.15
CA GLU A 94 -8.13 12.64 -18.78
C GLU A 94 -7.13 11.94 -17.85
N MET A 95 -7.63 11.14 -16.90
CA MET A 95 -6.77 10.35 -16.00
C MET A 95 -5.98 9.28 -16.73
N GLN A 96 -6.55 8.66 -17.75
CA GLN A 96 -5.88 7.64 -18.56
C GLN A 96 -4.80 8.26 -19.45
N SER A 97 -5.10 9.36 -20.15
CA SER A 97 -4.11 10.09 -20.94
C SER A 97 -2.93 10.57 -20.10
N MET A 98 -3.19 11.09 -18.88
CA MET A 98 -2.13 11.45 -17.94
C MET A 98 -1.27 10.24 -17.56
N GLN A 99 -1.86 9.06 -17.39
CA GLN A 99 -1.12 7.84 -17.08
C GLN A 99 -0.22 7.43 -18.24
N GLU A 100 -0.71 7.47 -19.48
CA GLU A 100 0.06 7.17 -20.69
C GLU A 100 1.25 8.14 -20.83
N GLN A 101 1.02 9.45 -20.64
CA GLN A 101 2.10 10.46 -20.64
C GLN A 101 3.14 10.19 -19.56
N THR A 102 2.70 9.76 -18.37
CA THR A 102 3.61 9.42 -17.28
C THR A 102 4.45 8.20 -17.64
N GLN A 103 3.85 7.18 -18.25
CA GLN A 103 4.57 5.99 -18.72
C GLN A 103 5.60 6.34 -19.79
N SER A 104 5.25 7.18 -20.78
CA SER A 104 6.21 7.63 -21.80
C SER A 104 7.41 8.34 -21.17
N ARG A 105 7.17 9.27 -20.25
CA ARG A 105 8.25 10.00 -19.56
C ARG A 105 9.10 9.11 -18.66
N LEU A 106 8.51 8.07 -18.06
CA LEU A 106 9.25 7.09 -17.29
C LEU A 106 10.13 6.21 -18.20
N ALA A 107 9.65 5.84 -19.38
CA ALA A 107 10.43 5.06 -20.35
C ALA A 107 11.67 5.80 -20.88
N GLU A 108 11.71 7.13 -20.84
CA GLU A 108 12.91 7.93 -21.16
C GLU A 108 13.99 7.89 -20.06
N VAL A 109 13.63 7.45 -18.85
CA VAL A 109 14.49 7.49 -17.65
C VAL A 109 14.87 6.08 -17.18
N LEU A 110 13.92 5.16 -17.27
CA LEU A 110 14.06 3.77 -16.86
C LEU A 110 14.60 2.95 -18.02
N ASP A 111 15.49 2.01 -17.73
CA ASP A 111 15.85 1.00 -18.73
C ASP A 111 14.68 0.02 -18.98
N GLU A 112 14.81 -0.82 -20.00
CA GLU A 112 13.76 -1.75 -20.40
C GLU A 112 13.36 -2.72 -19.26
N GLY A 113 14.33 -3.19 -18.47
CA GLY A 113 14.10 -4.08 -17.34
C GLY A 113 13.35 -3.38 -16.21
N GLN A 114 13.75 -2.14 -15.90
CA GLN A 114 13.09 -1.29 -14.92
C GLN A 114 11.68 -0.90 -15.35
N MET A 115 11.46 -0.60 -16.64
CA MET A 115 10.14 -0.24 -17.16
C MET A 115 9.18 -1.44 -17.13
N LYS A 116 9.64 -2.63 -17.54
CA LYS A 116 8.86 -3.88 -17.41
C LYS A 116 8.49 -4.17 -15.95
N SER A 117 9.41 -3.90 -15.03
CA SER A 117 9.18 -4.04 -13.59
C SER A 117 8.18 -3.01 -13.08
N TYR A 118 8.27 -1.77 -13.55
CA TYR A 118 7.32 -0.70 -13.25
C TYR A 118 5.90 -1.08 -13.68
N ASP A 119 5.72 -1.55 -14.92
CA ASP A 119 4.40 -1.96 -15.42
C ASP A 119 3.84 -3.17 -14.67
N THR A 120 4.69 -4.10 -14.25
CA THR A 120 4.25 -5.26 -13.46
C THR A 120 3.84 -4.88 -12.03
N LEU A 121 4.55 -3.94 -11.41
CA LEU A 121 4.36 -3.57 -9.99
C LEU A 121 3.33 -2.46 -9.79
N TYR A 122 3.29 -1.49 -10.71
CA TYR A 122 2.49 -0.26 -10.61
C TYR A 122 1.53 -0.07 -11.78
N GLY A 123 1.77 -0.73 -12.91
CA GLY A 123 0.84 -0.71 -14.03
C GLY A 123 -0.55 -1.16 -13.60
N GLN A 124 -1.56 -0.36 -13.95
CA GLN A 124 -2.95 -0.72 -13.73
C GLN A 124 -3.34 -1.85 -14.69
N GLN A 125 -3.08 -3.11 -14.30
CA GLN A 125 -3.77 -4.22 -14.93
C GLN A 125 -5.23 -4.25 -14.44
N SER A 126 -6.07 -3.45 -15.13
CA SER A 126 -7.53 -3.51 -15.32
C SER A 126 -8.30 -2.25 -14.87
N PRO A 127 -9.22 -1.72 -15.70
CA PRO A 127 -10.14 -0.66 -15.31
C PRO A 127 -11.07 -1.09 -14.16
N PRO A 128 -11.53 -0.13 -13.32
CA PRO A 128 -12.33 -0.41 -12.12
C PRO A 128 -13.68 -1.11 -12.40
N SER A 129 -14.17 -1.11 -13.64
CA SER A 129 -15.44 -1.70 -14.06
C SER A 129 -15.50 -3.24 -14.05
N GLN A 130 -14.37 -3.97 -13.98
CA GLN A 130 -14.36 -5.44 -13.90
C GLN A 130 -14.06 -6.02 -12.50
N ARG A 131 -13.87 -5.15 -11.50
CA ARG A 131 -13.41 -5.58 -10.16
C ARG A 131 -14.51 -6.12 -9.24
N GLY A 132 -15.78 -5.83 -9.54
CA GLY A 132 -16.93 -6.19 -8.70
C GLY A 132 -17.16 -7.70 -8.57
N ASN A 133 -16.97 -8.46 -9.66
CA ASN A 133 -17.38 -9.87 -9.71
C ASN A 133 -16.24 -10.89 -9.89
N ARG A 134 -15.02 -10.51 -10.28
CA ARG A 134 -13.89 -11.46 -10.51
C ARG A 134 -13.11 -11.86 -9.25
N GLN A 135 -13.26 -11.16 -8.12
CA GLN A 135 -12.43 -11.44 -6.93
C GLN A 135 -12.77 -12.77 -6.23
N GLN A 136 -13.94 -13.36 -6.47
CA GLN A 136 -14.35 -14.59 -5.81
C GLN A 136 -13.95 -15.89 -6.56
N GLN A 137 -13.50 -15.83 -7.82
CA GLN A 137 -13.16 -17.03 -8.61
C GLN A 137 -11.81 -16.97 -9.35
N GLN A 138 -10.84 -16.16 -8.89
CA GLN A 138 -9.46 -16.38 -9.38
C GLN A 138 -8.97 -17.75 -8.91
N LYS A 139 -8.66 -18.64 -9.87
CA LYS A 139 -8.12 -19.96 -9.57
C LYS A 139 -6.80 -19.78 -8.81
N GLN A 140 -6.50 -20.73 -7.92
CA GLN A 140 -5.28 -20.66 -7.11
C GLN A 140 -4.02 -20.50 -7.99
N GLY A 141 -3.98 -21.16 -9.15
CA GLY A 141 -2.91 -21.04 -10.13
C GLY A 141 -2.68 -19.62 -10.65
N ASP A 142 -3.75 -18.85 -10.89
CA ASP A 142 -3.65 -17.47 -11.39
C ASP A 142 -3.00 -16.56 -10.34
N ARG A 143 -3.28 -16.80 -9.06
CA ARG A 143 -2.68 -16.05 -7.94
C ARG A 143 -1.20 -16.41 -7.75
N VAL A 144 -0.82 -17.67 -7.96
CA VAL A 144 0.59 -18.09 -7.94
C VAL A 144 1.34 -17.39 -9.05
N LYS A 145 0.84 -17.47 -10.29
CA LYS A 145 1.47 -16.86 -11.47
C LYS A 145 1.64 -15.35 -11.28
N GLN A 146 0.60 -14.65 -10.83
CA GLN A 146 0.68 -13.23 -10.54
C GLN A 146 1.73 -12.92 -9.46
N SER A 147 1.83 -13.77 -8.43
CA SER A 147 2.85 -13.61 -7.40
C SER A 147 4.26 -13.79 -7.93
N LEU A 148 4.48 -14.82 -8.74
CA LEU A 148 5.79 -15.10 -9.33
C LEU A 148 6.21 -13.98 -10.26
N ASN A 149 5.30 -13.48 -11.10
CA ASN A 149 5.57 -12.32 -11.95
C ASN A 149 5.96 -11.09 -11.13
N GLN A 150 5.26 -10.81 -10.02
CA GLN A 150 5.60 -9.70 -9.13
C GLN A 150 6.96 -9.88 -8.45
N LEU A 151 7.29 -11.10 -8.03
CA LEU A 151 8.59 -11.40 -7.42
C LEU A 151 9.72 -11.29 -8.46
N GLY A 152 9.50 -11.81 -9.67
CA GLY A 152 10.43 -11.73 -10.78
C GLY A 152 10.75 -10.28 -11.14
N ALA A 153 9.71 -9.47 -11.37
CA ALA A 153 9.86 -8.03 -11.61
C ALA A 153 10.58 -7.30 -10.46
N GLN A 154 10.30 -7.64 -9.20
CA GLN A 154 10.85 -6.88 -8.08
C GLN A 154 12.31 -7.23 -7.75
N PHE A 155 12.77 -8.43 -8.11
CA PHE A 155 14.06 -8.96 -7.70
C PHE A 155 14.94 -9.42 -8.86
N ASP A 156 14.50 -9.16 -10.09
CA ASP A 156 15.16 -9.60 -11.32
C ASP A 156 15.50 -11.11 -11.28
N LEU A 157 14.44 -11.92 -11.10
CA LEU A 157 14.60 -13.36 -10.93
C LEU A 157 14.68 -14.06 -12.29
N SER A 158 15.64 -14.98 -12.44
CA SER A 158 15.72 -15.83 -13.63
C SER A 158 14.57 -16.83 -13.71
N ASP A 159 14.30 -17.35 -14.90
CA ASP A 159 13.26 -18.36 -15.12
C ASP A 159 13.47 -19.62 -14.26
N GLN A 160 14.73 -20.00 -14.03
CA GLN A 160 15.10 -21.10 -13.14
C GLN A 160 14.78 -20.77 -11.68
N GLN A 161 15.08 -19.55 -11.22
CA GLN A 161 14.69 -19.10 -9.88
C GLN A 161 13.16 -19.07 -9.72
N LEU A 162 12.43 -18.55 -10.71
CA LEU A 162 10.96 -18.54 -10.69
C LEU A 162 10.35 -19.94 -10.64
N THR A 163 10.92 -20.88 -11.39
CA THR A 163 10.53 -22.30 -11.36
C THR A 163 10.75 -22.91 -9.99
N ASN A 164 11.92 -22.68 -9.38
CA ASN A 164 12.24 -23.16 -8.03
C ASN A 164 11.40 -22.50 -6.93
N LEU A 165 10.98 -21.24 -7.12
CA LEU A 165 10.12 -20.52 -6.18
C LEU A 165 8.66 -20.95 -6.24
N ARG A 166 8.17 -21.41 -7.39
CA ARG A 166 6.77 -21.81 -7.56
C ARG A 166 6.24 -22.73 -6.45
N PRO A 167 6.87 -23.89 -6.14
CA PRO A 167 6.38 -24.76 -5.07
C PRO A 167 6.45 -24.10 -3.69
N ILE A 168 7.42 -23.21 -3.45
CA ILE A 168 7.56 -22.47 -2.18
C ILE A 168 6.38 -21.50 -2.01
N ILE A 169 6.05 -20.75 -3.06
CA ILE A 169 4.95 -19.78 -3.07
C ILE A 169 3.59 -20.46 -2.97
N GLU A 170 3.39 -21.56 -3.71
CA GLU A 170 2.18 -22.37 -3.63
C GLU A 170 1.93 -22.88 -2.20
N GLN A 171 2.96 -23.46 -1.59
CA GLN A 171 2.90 -23.95 -0.22
C GLN A 171 2.63 -22.82 0.78
N GLN A 172 3.32 -21.68 0.65
CA GLN A 172 3.13 -20.53 1.53
C GLN A 172 1.69 -20.00 1.45
N MET A 173 1.11 -19.88 0.25
CA MET A 173 -0.26 -19.41 0.08
C MET A 173 -1.28 -20.34 0.74
N GLN A 174 -1.14 -21.66 0.58
CA GLN A 174 -2.01 -22.62 1.24
C GLN A 174 -1.92 -22.52 2.77
N GLN A 175 -0.70 -22.40 3.30
CA GLN A 175 -0.47 -22.24 4.74
C GLN A 175 -1.06 -20.92 5.26
N MET A 176 -0.93 -19.83 4.51
CA MET A 176 -1.55 -18.55 4.84
C MET A 176 -3.07 -18.61 4.83
N GLN A 177 -3.69 -19.33 3.90
CA GLN A 177 -5.14 -19.53 3.90
C GLN A 177 -5.61 -20.29 5.14
N LYS A 178 -4.90 -21.37 5.51
CA LYS A 178 -5.15 -22.12 6.75
C LYS A 178 -5.01 -21.19 7.96
N LEU A 179 -3.96 -20.37 8.01
CA LEU A 179 -3.70 -19.45 9.10
C LEU A 179 -4.78 -18.37 9.24
N ARG A 180 -5.30 -17.84 8.12
CA ARG A 180 -6.43 -16.91 8.12
C ARG A 180 -7.70 -17.56 8.67
N LYS A 181 -8.00 -18.81 8.29
CA LYS A 181 -9.13 -19.57 8.84
C LYS A 181 -8.97 -19.76 10.36
N GLN A 182 -7.78 -20.16 10.81
CA GLN A 182 -7.47 -20.33 12.24
C GLN A 182 -7.57 -19.00 13.02
N MET A 183 -7.10 -17.90 12.45
CA MET A 183 -7.23 -16.57 13.06
C MET A 183 -8.71 -16.16 13.18
N LYS A 184 -9.53 -16.45 12.17
CA LYS A 184 -10.97 -16.19 12.21
C LYS A 184 -11.67 -17.03 13.29
N GLN A 185 -11.34 -18.31 13.39
CA GLN A 185 -11.85 -19.23 14.41
C GLN A 185 -11.42 -18.84 15.84
N ALA A 186 -10.20 -18.32 15.99
CA ALA A 186 -9.72 -17.83 17.29
C ALA A 186 -10.50 -16.62 17.82
N GLY A 187 -11.15 -15.82 16.95
CA GLY A 187 -12.01 -14.72 17.36
C GLY A 187 -11.32 -13.72 18.29
N LYS A 188 -11.84 -13.59 19.52
CA LYS A 188 -11.28 -12.73 20.58
C LYS A 188 -10.38 -13.47 21.57
N ASP A 189 -10.27 -14.80 21.47
CA ASP A 189 -9.46 -15.63 22.37
C ASP A 189 -7.97 -15.28 22.23
N LYS A 190 -7.38 -14.75 23.31
CA LYS A 190 -5.99 -14.28 23.33
C LYS A 190 -5.00 -15.43 23.16
N GLN A 191 -5.24 -16.58 23.79
CA GLN A 191 -4.32 -17.72 23.75
C GLN A 191 -4.33 -18.38 22.37
N LYS A 192 -5.51 -18.64 21.80
CA LYS A 192 -5.62 -19.19 20.43
C LYS A 192 -4.99 -18.25 19.41
N ARG A 193 -5.18 -16.93 19.56
CA ARG A 193 -4.50 -15.95 18.70
C ARG A 193 -2.98 -16.00 18.85
N GLN A 194 -2.46 -16.09 20.07
CA GLN A 194 -1.02 -16.21 20.30
C GLN A 194 -0.43 -17.47 19.64
N GLN A 195 -1.12 -18.61 19.72
CA GLN A 195 -0.69 -19.83 19.04
C GLN A 195 -0.66 -19.66 17.51
N VAL A 196 -1.71 -19.05 16.93
CA VAL A 196 -1.76 -18.72 15.50
C VAL A 196 -0.61 -17.79 15.11
N MET A 197 -0.28 -16.80 15.95
CA MET A 197 0.87 -15.91 15.73
C MET A 197 2.21 -16.66 15.77
N LYS A 198 2.42 -17.56 16.74
CA LYS A 198 3.64 -18.39 16.83
C LYS A 198 3.81 -19.24 15.58
N LYS A 199 2.73 -19.88 15.12
CA LYS A 199 2.70 -20.65 13.87
C LYS A 199 3.01 -19.78 12.65
N ALA A 200 2.50 -18.55 12.62
CA ALA A 200 2.79 -17.60 11.55
C ALA A 200 4.28 -17.24 11.48
N ARG A 201 4.91 -17.00 12.64
CA ARG A 201 6.35 -16.69 12.72
C ARG A 201 7.21 -17.87 12.27
N GLN A 202 6.87 -19.08 12.72
CA GLN A 202 7.57 -20.30 12.27
C GLN A 202 7.44 -20.52 10.77
N MET A 203 6.25 -20.32 10.22
CA MET A 203 6.00 -20.39 8.79
C MET A 203 6.85 -19.35 8.04
N GLN A 204 6.88 -18.11 8.51
CA GLN A 204 7.69 -17.05 7.91
C GLN A 204 9.18 -17.41 7.90
N GLN A 205 9.73 -17.90 9.01
CA GLN A 205 11.13 -18.34 9.10
C GLN A 205 11.43 -19.49 8.14
N LYS A 206 10.54 -20.49 8.06
CA LYS A 206 10.70 -21.62 7.12
C LYS A 206 10.69 -21.13 5.66
N THR A 207 9.76 -20.25 5.31
CA THR A 207 9.74 -19.66 3.97
C THR A 207 11.01 -18.87 3.70
N GLN A 208 11.48 -18.04 4.64
CA GLN A 208 12.69 -17.26 4.48
C GLN A 208 13.93 -18.12 4.23
N LYS A 209 14.08 -19.25 4.94
CA LYS A 209 15.16 -20.21 4.70
C LYS A 209 15.10 -20.81 3.29
N LYS A 210 13.90 -21.22 2.85
CA LYS A 210 13.69 -21.76 1.49
C LYS A 210 13.91 -20.71 0.39
N LEU A 211 13.64 -19.44 0.67
CA LEU A 211 13.94 -18.36 -0.27
C LEU A 211 15.45 -18.13 -0.37
N GLY A 212 16.18 -18.18 0.75
CA GLY A 212 17.63 -18.01 0.76
C GLY A 212 18.42 -19.11 0.02
N SER A 213 17.82 -20.28 -0.24
CA SER A 213 18.45 -21.31 -1.07
C SER A 213 18.22 -21.12 -2.57
N VAL A 214 17.38 -20.16 -2.97
CA VAL A 214 17.03 -19.89 -4.38
C VAL A 214 17.47 -18.50 -4.81
N LEU A 215 17.40 -17.53 -3.88
CA LEU A 215 17.78 -16.15 -4.10
C LEU A 215 19.25 -15.92 -3.76
N THR A 216 19.89 -15.00 -4.46
CA THR A 216 21.24 -14.54 -4.12
C THR A 216 21.23 -13.69 -2.84
N ASP A 217 22.39 -13.53 -2.21
CA ASP A 217 22.53 -12.66 -1.03
C ASP A 217 22.10 -11.22 -1.33
N ALA A 218 22.44 -10.70 -2.51
CA ALA A 218 22.01 -9.38 -2.96
C ALA A 218 20.48 -9.28 -3.07
N GLN A 219 19.82 -10.26 -3.69
CA GLN A 219 18.35 -10.33 -3.78
C GLN A 219 17.70 -10.43 -2.39
N MET A 220 18.28 -11.23 -1.48
CA MET A 220 17.83 -11.36 -0.10
C MET A 220 17.96 -10.06 0.68
N GLN A 221 19.09 -9.36 0.57
CA GLN A 221 19.28 -8.05 1.21
C GLN A 221 18.29 -7.02 0.68
N ARG A 222 18.06 -6.98 -0.64
CA ARG A 222 17.07 -6.10 -1.27
C ARG A 222 15.67 -6.40 -0.77
N MET A 223 15.30 -7.67 -0.66
CA MET A 223 14.02 -8.10 -0.09
C MET A 223 13.85 -7.62 1.36
N GLN A 224 14.88 -7.73 2.19
CA GLN A 224 14.83 -7.24 3.57
C GLN A 224 14.65 -5.71 3.64
N LYS A 225 15.38 -4.95 2.81
CA LYS A 225 15.24 -3.48 2.72
C LYS A 225 13.80 -3.09 2.32
N ILE A 226 13.24 -3.76 1.32
CA ILE A 226 11.86 -3.54 0.86
C ILE A 226 10.85 -3.87 1.98
N GLN A 227 10.99 -5.01 2.65
CA GLN A 227 10.11 -5.38 3.76
C GLN A 227 10.16 -4.36 4.91
N LYS A 228 11.36 -3.90 5.28
CA LYS A 228 11.55 -2.87 6.31
C LYS A 228 10.87 -1.56 5.92
N LYS A 229 11.04 -1.10 4.68
CA LYS A 229 10.42 0.14 4.18
C LYS A 229 8.89 0.01 4.13
N GLN A 230 8.35 -1.12 3.67
CA GLN A 230 6.91 -1.39 3.71
C GLN A 230 6.36 -1.36 5.14
N GLN A 231 7.07 -1.94 6.11
CA GLN A 231 6.68 -1.89 7.51
C GLN A 231 6.68 -0.45 8.06
N GLN A 232 7.68 0.35 7.72
CA GLN A 232 7.74 1.77 8.09
C GLN A 232 6.53 2.55 7.53
N ILE A 233 6.23 2.38 6.25
CA ILE A 233 5.07 2.98 5.59
C ILE A 233 3.77 2.57 6.29
N GLN A 234 3.61 1.28 6.62
CA GLN A 234 2.42 0.81 7.33
C GLN A 234 2.28 1.43 8.73
N ARG A 235 3.39 1.51 9.49
CA ARG A 235 3.41 2.15 10.81
C ARG A 235 3.08 3.64 10.72
N ALA A 236 3.66 4.36 9.76
CA ALA A 236 3.35 5.76 9.50
C ALA A 236 1.86 5.96 9.16
N ARG A 237 1.30 5.12 8.28
CA ARG A 237 -0.14 5.12 7.96
C ARG A 237 -1.02 4.89 9.18
N GLN A 238 -0.66 3.94 10.05
CA GLN A 238 -1.39 3.70 11.29
C GLN A 238 -1.33 4.90 12.24
N ARG A 239 -0.17 5.53 12.38
CA ARG A 239 0.01 6.74 13.20
C ARG A 239 -0.86 7.89 12.69
N MET A 240 -0.78 8.21 11.40
CA MET A 240 -1.61 9.26 10.78
C MET A 240 -3.11 8.96 10.93
N ARG A 241 -3.53 7.70 10.73
CA ARG A 241 -4.93 7.30 10.94
C ARG A 241 -5.36 7.55 12.39
N ARG A 242 -4.53 7.20 13.37
CA ARG A 242 -4.82 7.45 14.80
C ARG A 242 -4.92 8.95 15.10
N GLN A 243 -4.00 9.75 14.59
CA GLN A 243 -4.03 11.21 14.75
C GLN A 243 -5.30 11.82 14.14
N ARG A 244 -5.67 11.42 12.92
CA ARG A 244 -6.92 11.86 12.27
C ARG A 244 -8.15 11.46 13.09
N MET A 245 -8.19 10.24 13.62
CA MET A 245 -9.29 9.81 14.49
C MET A 245 -9.37 10.63 15.79
N GLN A 246 -8.23 10.98 16.39
CA GLN A 246 -8.19 11.84 17.57
C GLN A 246 -8.68 13.26 17.26
N GLN A 247 -8.25 13.84 16.13
CA GLN A 247 -8.73 15.15 15.67
C GLN A 247 -10.24 15.14 15.42
N MET A 248 -10.77 14.13 14.72
CA MET A 248 -12.21 13.98 14.51
C MET A 248 -12.97 13.84 15.83
N ARG A 249 -12.45 13.06 16.79
CA ARG A 249 -13.04 12.95 18.14
C ARG A 249 -13.06 14.31 18.86
N LYS A 250 -12.00 15.09 18.78
CA LYS A 250 -11.94 16.45 19.34
C LYS A 250 -12.96 17.39 18.67
N GLN A 251 -13.07 17.36 17.34
CA GLN A 251 -14.06 18.15 16.61
C GLN A 251 -15.50 17.75 16.96
N MET A 252 -15.79 16.45 17.08
CA MET A 252 -17.11 15.98 17.50
C MET A 252 -17.46 16.45 18.92
N LYS A 253 -16.50 16.42 19.86
CA LYS A 253 -16.70 16.98 21.20
C LYS A 253 -17.01 18.49 21.17
N LYS A 254 -16.25 19.27 20.38
CA LYS A 254 -16.50 20.70 20.20
C LYS A 254 -17.88 20.98 19.60
N ARG A 255 -18.30 20.24 18.58
CA ARG A 255 -19.64 20.38 17.97
C ARG A 255 -20.76 20.06 18.96
N LYS A 256 -20.60 19.03 19.80
CA LYS A 256 -21.58 18.70 20.85
C LYS A 256 -21.68 19.80 21.91
N GLN A 257 -20.55 20.41 22.31
CA GLN A 257 -20.55 21.53 23.26
C GLN A 257 -21.22 22.79 22.68
N GLN A 258 -21.03 23.07 21.39
CA GLN A 258 -21.66 24.21 20.71
C GLN A 258 -23.18 24.00 20.48
N GLN A 259 -23.62 22.76 20.25
CA GLN A 259 -25.06 22.45 20.11
C GLN A 259 -25.79 22.33 21.46
N GLY A 260 -25.08 21.99 22.54
CA GLY A 260 -25.66 21.90 23.90
C GLY A 260 -25.69 23.22 24.68
N GLY A 261 -25.05 24.28 24.19
CA GLY A 261 -25.01 25.60 24.84
C GLY A 261 -26.02 26.62 24.32
N GLY A 262 -26.87 26.25 23.35
CA GLY A 262 -27.86 27.15 22.72
C GLY A 262 -29.27 27.09 23.30
N GLN A 263 -29.48 26.40 24.43
CA GLN A 263 -30.82 26.18 25.01
C GLN A 263 -30.85 26.54 26.50
N GLN A 264 -30.39 27.74 26.85
CA GLN A 264 -30.72 28.43 28.11
C GLN A 264 -30.76 29.93 27.82
N GLY A 265 -31.97 30.46 27.61
CA GLY A 265 -32.17 31.88 27.29
C GLY A 265 -33.53 32.11 26.65
N GLY A 266 -34.61 31.84 27.39
CA GLY A 266 -35.98 31.99 26.91
C GLY A 266 -36.96 31.53 27.99
N GLY A 267 -36.87 32.14 29.16
CA GLY A 267 -37.70 31.82 30.31
C GLY A 267 -37.60 32.93 31.34
N GLN A 268 -38.28 34.03 31.05
CA GLN A 268 -39.01 34.89 31.98
C GLN A 268 -39.81 35.91 31.15
#